data_AF-A0A392S5A9-F1
#
_entry.id   AF-A0A392S5A9-F1
#
_cell.length_a   1.000
_cell.length_b   1.000
_cell.length_c   1.000
_cell.angle_alpha   90.00
_cell.angle_beta   90.00
_cell.angle_gamma   90.00
#
_symmetry.space_group_name_H-M   'P 1'
#
loop_
_entity.id
_entity.type
_entity.pdbx_description
1 polymer ?
#
loop_
_entity_poly.entity_id
_entity_poly.type
_entity_poly.pdbx_seq_one_letter_code
_entity_poly.pdbx_strand_id
1 'polypeptide(L)' 'MALEKPPKLETYDGTIDPDEHVEHIDTVLDYYQAPGPIKCKLSVLTLKGAVMTWFKG' A
#
# COMPACT_ATOMS: atom_id res chain seq x y z
N MET A 1 -11.71 23.02 12.13
CA MET A 1 -11.46 22.06 11.04
C MET A 1 -10.62 20.95 11.63
N ALA A 2 -11.17 19.76 11.81
CA ALA A 2 -10.37 18.63 12.24
C ALA A 2 -9.44 18.26 11.07
N LEU A 3 -8.13 18.34 11.29
CA LEU A 3 -7.18 17.66 10.42
C LEU A 3 -7.40 16.17 10.70
N GLU A 4 -8.19 15.52 9.84
CA GLU A 4 -8.30 14.06 9.83
C GLU A 4 -6.88 13.48 9.80
N LYS A 5 -6.64 12.47 10.62
CA LYS A 5 -5.29 11.92 10.76
C LYS A 5 -4.89 11.27 9.44
N PRO A 6 -3.69 11.56 8.89
CA PRO A 6 -3.28 10.98 7.63
C PRO A 6 -3.37 9.45 7.69
N PRO A 7 -3.97 8.81 6.68
CA PRO A 7 -4.09 7.36 6.65
C PRO A 7 -2.68 6.76 6.51
N LYS A 8 -2.47 5.60 7.15
CA LYS A 8 -1.17 4.93 7.16
C LYS A 8 -1.07 3.97 5.99
N LEU A 9 0.10 3.96 5.36
CA LEU A 9 0.45 2.90 4.42
C LEU A 9 0.81 1.64 5.22
N GLU A 10 -0.08 0.65 5.16
CA GLU A 10 0.11 -0.61 5.87
C GLU A 10 0.98 -1.59 5.07
N THR A 11 1.49 -2.61 5.76
CA THR A 11 2.40 -3.59 5.16
C THR A 11 1.69 -4.91 4.97
N TYR A 12 1.96 -5.56 3.84
CA TYR A 12 1.30 -6.80 3.44
C TYR A 12 2.22 -7.99 3.57
N ASP A 13 1.77 -8.93 4.39
CA ASP A 13 2.44 -10.20 4.68
C ASP A 13 1.70 -11.40 4.07
N GLY A 14 0.61 -11.17 3.35
CA GLY A 14 -0.17 -12.22 2.69
C GLY A 14 -1.24 -12.88 3.57
N THR A 15 -1.53 -12.30 4.74
CA THR A 15 -2.54 -12.84 5.67
C THR A 15 -3.94 -12.24 5.52
N ILE A 16 -4.03 -11.07 4.88
CA ILE A 16 -5.29 -10.37 4.57
C ILE A 16 -5.64 -10.55 3.09
N ASP A 17 -6.89 -10.24 2.74
CA ASP A 17 -7.33 -10.31 1.35
C ASP A 17 -6.49 -9.39 0.43
N PRO A 18 -5.95 -9.89 -0.70
CA PRO A 18 -5.10 -9.10 -1.57
C PRO A 18 -5.82 -7.92 -2.22
N ASP A 19 -7.11 -8.06 -2.54
CA ASP A 19 -7.89 -7.00 -3.18
C ASP A 19 -8.19 -5.89 -2.18
N GLU A 20 -8.56 -6.25 -0.94
CA GLU A 20 -8.72 -5.31 0.18
C GLU A 20 -7.42 -4.51 0.43
N HIS A 21 -6.27 -5.17 0.40
CA HIS A 21 -4.97 -4.50 0.56
C HIS A 21 -4.66 -3.51 -0.57
N VAL A 22 -4.99 -3.87 -1.82
CA VAL A 22 -4.82 -2.98 -2.98
C VAL A 22 -5.73 -1.77 -2.88
N GLU A 23 -7.00 -1.95 -2.52
CA GLU A 23 -7.94 -0.84 -2.32
C GLU A 23 -7.49 0.11 -1.21
N HIS A 24 -6.96 -0.43 -0.09
CA HIS A 24 -6.39 0.37 0.99
C HIS A 24 -5.23 1.22 0.49
N ILE A 25 -4.27 0.61 -0.21
CA ILE A 25 -3.12 1.33 -0.77
C ILE A 25 -3.58 2.44 -1.71
N ASP A 26 -4.51 2.14 -2.64
CA ASP A 26 -4.95 3.12 -3.62
C ASP A 26 -5.63 4.32 -2.94
N THR A 27 -6.48 4.05 -1.95
CA THR A 27 -7.14 5.07 -1.12
C THR A 27 -6.12 5.94 -0.37
N VAL A 28 -5.11 5.34 0.26
CA VAL A 28 -4.03 6.07 0.95
C VAL A 28 -3.26 6.95 -0.03
N LEU A 29 -2.92 6.41 -1.19
CA LEU A 29 -2.11 7.12 -2.18
C LEU A 29 -2.88 8.23 -2.89
N ASP A 30 -4.18 8.06 -3.10
CA ASP A 30 -5.08 9.10 -3.58
C ASP A 30 -5.23 10.24 -2.56
N TYR A 31 -5.32 9.92 -1.27
CA TYR A 31 -5.29 10.93 -0.21
C TYR A 31 -4.04 11.82 -0.30
N TYR A 32 -2.87 11.23 -0.60
CA TYR A 32 -1.62 11.97 -0.80
C TYR A 32 -1.42 12.52 -2.22
N GLN A 33 -2.39 12.33 -3.11
CA GLN A 33 -2.32 12.73 -4.52
C GLN A 33 -1.07 12.19 -5.22
N ALA A 34 -0.68 10.96 -4.90
CA ALA A 34 0.51 10.34 -5.45
C ALA A 34 0.33 10.05 -6.95
N PRO A 35 1.27 10.48 -7.81
CA PRO A 35 1.20 10.18 -9.24
C PRO A 35 1.40 8.68 -9.48
N GLY A 36 0.78 8.14 -10.54
CA GLY A 36 0.78 6.70 -10.84
C GLY A 36 2.13 5.98 -10.73
N PRO A 37 3.24 6.54 -11.26
CA PRO A 37 4.57 5.92 -11.11
C PRO A 37 5.06 5.83 -9.65
N ILE A 38 4.65 6.77 -8.80
CA ILE A 38 4.94 6.74 -7.36
C ILE A 38 4.05 5.70 -6.67
N LYS A 39 2.80 5.54 -7.12
CA LYS A 39 1.92 4.50 -6.58
C LYS A 39 2.50 3.10 -6.73
N CYS A 40 2.92 2.72 -7.93
CA CYS A 40 3.53 1.41 -8.18
C CYS A 40 4.76 1.16 -7.28
N LYS A 41 5.62 2.17 -7.07
CA LYS A 41 6.79 2.04 -6.21
C LYS A 41 6.40 1.87 -4.75
N LEU A 42 5.41 2.62 -4.26
CA LEU A 42 4.95 2.54 -2.87
C LEU A 42 4.25 1.21 -2.59
N SER A 43 3.47 0.67 -3.53
CA SER A 43 2.84 -0.64 -3.38
C SER A 43 3.88 -1.74 -3.15
N VAL A 44 4.97 -1.73 -3.92
CA VAL A 44 6.07 -2.70 -3.75
C VAL A 44 6.74 -2.56 -2.38
N LEU A 45 6.83 -1.34 -1.83
CA LEU A 45 7.41 -1.10 -0.50
C LEU A 45 6.54 -1.62 0.66
N THR A 46 5.26 -1.90 0.41
CA THR A 46 4.38 -2.47 1.43
C THR A 46 4.60 -3.96 1.65
N LEU A 47 5.18 -4.66 0.67
CA LEU A 47 5.36 -6.11 0.73
C LEU A 47 6.39 -6.48 1.81
N LYS A 48 6.09 -7.52 2.59
CA LYS A 48 6.98 -8.04 3.63
C LYS A 48 7.16 -9.55 3.53
N GLY A 49 8.23 -10.04 4.17
CA GLY A 49 8.47 -11.46 4.41
C GLY A 49 8.41 -12.30 3.13
N ALA A 50 7.65 -13.39 3.18
CA ALA A 50 7.51 -14.34 2.08
C ALA A 50 6.91 -13.70 0.82
N VAL A 51 6.03 -12.70 0.95
CA VAL A 51 5.42 -12.02 -0.20
C VAL A 51 6.44 -11.19 -0.97
N MET A 52 7.32 -10.48 -0.27
CA MET A 52 8.43 -9.74 -0.90
C MET A 52 9.43 -10.70 -1.57
N THR A 53 9.69 -11.85 -0.96
CA THR A 53 10.55 -12.88 -1.57
C THR A 53 9.92 -13.48 -2.82
N TRP A 54 8.61 -13.77 -2.80
CA TRP A 54 7.87 -14.25 -3.97
C TRP A 54 7.86 -13.22 -5.10
N PHE A 55 7.63 -11.94 -4.80
CA PHE A 55 7.61 -10.88 -5.83
C PHE A 55 8.96 -10.68 -6.53
N LYS A 56 10.07 -10.98 -5.84
CA LYS A 56 11.44 -10.84 -6.37
C LYS A 56 11.95 -12.09 -7.10
N GLY A 57 11.34 -13.25 -6.84
CA GLY A 57 11.74 -14.55 -7.41
C GLY A 57 11.15 -14.75 -8.79
#